data_AF-A0A7C6WSB1-F1
#
_entry.id   AF-A0A7C6WSB1-F1
#
_cell.length_a   1.000
_cell.length_b   1.000
_cell.length_c   1.000
_cell.angle_alpha   90.00
_cell.angle_beta   90.00
_cell.angle_gamma   90.00
#
_symmetry.space_group_name_H-M   'P 1'
#
loop_
_entity.id
_entity.type
_entity.pdbx_description
1 polymer ?
#
loop_
_entity_poly.entity_id
_entity_poly.type
_entity_poly.pdbx_seq_one_letter_code
_entity_poly.pdbx_strand_id
1 'polypeptide(L)'
;LGLASAGWLVHALIARRNIKGVLLYGGIAVLLALPQLLAFTFGQASGDGFLRFQFNWVNNSGGHGLRDGYLWFYIKNIGLPFVLLLLLMFEKNAKHRRILSGAFVIFVVAELILFQPNEYDNNKLLYVWYALCAVPIAEYAFMLWDRIRGLRARYVVAVLTCGVFFLSGSLSIARETVSNYQLFSPQDVAVAKFARDKTAPGSTFLTWTQHNNPISALAGRNIVCGPPLWLYYHGFDLTQYEQDIRAFYQDPAANKQVLDAYQVDYIVVGSYELSYLQPDMRALYDAYEVVYEDDSHDYVVFRVPDKAAGGA
;
A
#
# COMPACT_ATOMS: atom_id res chain seq x y z
N LEU A 1 -1.85 -12.92 14.00
CA LEU A 1 -2.15 -13.45 15.35
C LEU A 1 -2.55 -14.92 15.35
N GLY A 2 -3.50 -15.35 14.50
CA GLY A 2 -3.85 -16.77 14.35
C GLY A 2 -2.65 -17.67 14.02
N LEU A 3 -1.83 -17.27 13.04
CA LEU A 3 -0.60 -17.99 12.67
C LEU A 3 0.39 -18.12 13.83
N ALA A 4 0.65 -17.05 14.59
CA ALA A 4 1.51 -17.11 15.77
C ALA A 4 0.96 -18.05 16.85
N SER A 5 -0.36 -18.02 17.05
CA SER A 5 -1.05 -18.91 18.00
C SER A 5 -0.91 -20.38 17.61
N ALA A 6 -0.99 -20.69 16.32
CA ALA A 6 -0.76 -22.03 15.81
C ALA A 6 0.66 -22.53 16.14
N GLY A 7 1.67 -21.68 15.93
CA GLY A 7 3.06 -22.01 16.30
C GLY A 7 3.24 -22.23 17.81
N TRP A 8 2.62 -21.38 18.64
CA TRP A 8 2.63 -21.56 20.08
C TRP A 8 1.89 -22.81 20.54
N LEU A 9 0.82 -23.21 19.86
CA LEU A 9 0.07 -24.41 20.16
C LEU A 9 0.92 -25.65 19.87
N VAL A 10 1.54 -25.73 18.70
CA VAL A 10 2.47 -26.81 18.33
C VAL A 10 3.62 -26.90 19.34
N HIS A 11 4.22 -25.77 19.70
CA HIS A 11 5.28 -25.73 20.71
C HIS A 11 4.80 -26.23 22.09
N ALA A 12 3.61 -25.81 22.52
CA ALA A 12 3.05 -26.23 23.80
C ALA A 12 2.75 -27.74 23.83
N LEU A 13 2.27 -28.31 22.73
CA LEU A 13 2.05 -29.76 22.58
C LEU A 13 3.35 -30.54 22.67
N ILE A 14 4.39 -30.12 21.94
CA ILE A 14 5.73 -30.75 21.98
C ILE A 14 6.33 -30.66 23.39
N ALA A 15 6.20 -29.50 24.05
CA ALA A 15 6.72 -29.27 25.39
C ALA A 15 5.82 -29.85 26.51
N ARG A 16 4.71 -30.52 26.17
CA ARG A 16 3.71 -31.06 27.11
C ARG A 16 3.23 -30.03 28.15
N ARG A 17 3.03 -28.79 27.70
CA ARG A 17 2.56 -27.66 28.52
C ARG A 17 1.05 -27.47 28.41
N ASN A 18 0.48 -26.73 29.36
CA ASN A 18 -0.94 -26.37 29.33
C ASN A 18 -1.27 -25.52 28.08
N ILE A 19 -2.19 -26.02 27.25
CA ILE A 19 -2.60 -25.39 26.00
C ILE A 19 -3.80 -24.45 26.15
N LYS A 20 -4.49 -24.45 27.30
CA LYS A 20 -5.75 -23.69 27.50
C LYS A 20 -5.60 -22.21 27.18
N GLY A 21 -4.53 -21.58 27.64
CA GLY A 21 -4.28 -20.16 27.37
C GLY A 21 -4.02 -19.87 25.89
N VAL A 22 -3.35 -20.77 25.18
CA VAL A 22 -3.09 -20.62 23.74
C VAL A 22 -4.37 -20.83 22.93
N LEU A 23 -5.18 -21.82 23.30
CA LEU A 23 -6.48 -22.05 22.66
C LEU A 23 -7.45 -20.90 22.91
N LEU A 24 -7.51 -20.35 24.12
CA LEU A 24 -8.34 -19.20 24.44
C LEU A 24 -7.90 -17.98 23.62
N TYR A 25 -6.60 -17.69 23.60
CA TYR A 25 -6.05 -16.58 22.82
C TYR A 25 -6.31 -16.75 21.31
N GLY A 26 -6.01 -17.92 20.75
CA GLY A 26 -6.24 -18.22 19.35
C GLY A 26 -7.73 -18.19 18.98
N GLY A 27 -8.59 -18.73 19.86
CA GLY A 27 -10.04 -18.71 19.70
C GLY A 27 -10.60 -17.29 19.68
N ILE A 28 -10.18 -16.42 20.60
CA ILE A 28 -10.57 -15.00 20.60
C ILE A 28 -10.07 -14.30 19.33
N ALA A 29 -8.82 -14.54 18.92
CA ALA A 29 -8.26 -13.95 17.72
C ALA A 29 -9.02 -14.36 16.45
N VAL A 30 -9.40 -15.65 16.34
CA VAL A 30 -10.21 -16.15 15.22
C VAL A 30 -11.61 -15.56 15.29
N LEU A 31 -12.27 -15.57 16.45
CA LEU A 31 -13.61 -15.04 16.63
C LEU A 31 -13.70 -13.57 16.21
N LEU A 32 -12.71 -12.75 16.57
CA LEU A 32 -12.65 -11.33 16.19
C LEU A 32 -12.34 -11.14 14.70
N ALA A 33 -11.54 -12.02 14.10
CA ALA A 33 -11.19 -11.93 12.68
C ALA A 33 -12.26 -12.51 11.74
N LEU A 34 -13.07 -13.46 12.21
CA LEU A 34 -13.97 -14.26 11.38
C LEU A 34 -15.00 -13.42 10.61
N PRO A 35 -15.66 -12.39 11.18
CA PRO A 35 -16.60 -11.56 10.43
C PRO A 35 -15.93 -10.86 9.25
N GLN A 36 -14.72 -10.32 9.44
CA GLN A 36 -13.97 -9.65 8.38
C GLN A 36 -13.50 -10.65 7.31
N LEU A 37 -13.06 -11.83 7.72
CA LEU A 37 -12.62 -12.88 6.80
C LEU A 37 -13.78 -13.34 5.90
N LEU A 38 -14.95 -13.60 6.48
CA LEU A 38 -16.13 -14.08 5.76
C LEU A 38 -16.76 -12.99 4.88
N ALA A 39 -16.89 -11.76 5.39
CA ALA A 39 -17.62 -10.70 4.70
C ALA A 39 -16.82 -10.04 3.58
N PHE A 40 -15.48 -9.92 3.72
CA PHE A 40 -14.64 -9.19 2.77
C PHE A 40 -13.52 -10.05 2.21
N THR A 41 -12.72 -10.68 3.07
CA THR A 41 -11.45 -11.28 2.65
C THR A 41 -11.64 -12.47 1.72
N PHE A 42 -12.57 -13.38 1.99
CA PHE A 42 -12.76 -14.56 1.13
C PHE A 42 -13.42 -14.22 -0.21
N GLY A 43 -14.32 -13.24 -0.25
CA GLY A 43 -14.91 -12.76 -1.51
C GLY A 43 -13.88 -12.04 -2.39
N GLN A 44 -12.94 -11.29 -1.79
CA GLN A 44 -11.84 -10.67 -2.53
C GLN A 44 -10.78 -11.70 -2.95
N ALA A 45 -10.45 -12.64 -2.07
CA ALA A 45 -9.43 -13.66 -2.32
C ALA A 45 -9.84 -14.73 -3.34
N SER A 46 -11.12 -14.79 -3.73
CA SER A 46 -11.57 -15.63 -4.86
C SER A 46 -11.30 -15.03 -6.24
N GLY A 47 -10.79 -13.78 -6.31
CA GLY A 47 -10.29 -13.21 -7.56
C GLY A 47 -8.96 -13.83 -7.99
N ASP A 48 -8.68 -13.81 -9.29
CA ASP A 48 -7.44 -14.38 -9.85
C ASP A 48 -6.18 -13.79 -9.18
N GLY A 49 -5.26 -14.68 -8.78
CA GLY A 49 -3.93 -14.30 -8.29
C GLY A 49 -3.82 -13.93 -6.81
N PHE A 50 -4.90 -13.95 -6.02
CA PHE A 50 -4.88 -13.60 -4.60
C PHE A 50 -4.21 -14.64 -3.69
N LEU A 51 -4.45 -15.93 -3.92
CA LEU A 51 -3.80 -16.99 -3.13
C LEU A 51 -3.02 -17.92 -4.06
N ARG A 52 -1.70 -17.79 -4.04
CA ARG A 52 -0.80 -18.63 -4.85
C ARG A 52 0.40 -19.10 -4.07
N PHE A 53 0.86 -20.30 -4.39
CA PHE A 53 2.11 -20.81 -3.87
C PHE A 53 3.27 -20.17 -4.63
N GLN A 54 4.20 -19.55 -3.90
CA GLN A 54 5.46 -19.07 -4.42
C GLN A 54 6.50 -19.12 -3.32
N PHE A 55 7.50 -19.97 -3.49
CA PHE A 55 8.61 -20.05 -2.56
C PHE A 55 9.49 -18.79 -2.65
N ASN A 56 9.90 -18.29 -1.48
CA ASN A 56 10.87 -17.21 -1.31
C ASN A 56 10.42 -15.83 -1.76
N TRP A 57 9.13 -15.55 -1.56
CA TRP A 57 8.52 -14.22 -1.66
C TRP A 57 8.97 -13.48 -2.95
N VAL A 58 9.38 -12.21 -2.85
CA VAL A 58 9.79 -11.37 -3.99
C VAL A 58 11.16 -11.72 -4.55
N ASN A 59 11.95 -12.53 -3.84
CA ASN A 59 13.23 -13.00 -4.37
C ASN A 59 13.03 -14.00 -5.51
N ASN A 60 11.88 -14.68 -5.57
CA ASN A 60 11.49 -15.57 -6.66
C ASN A 60 10.29 -15.00 -7.44
N SER A 61 10.36 -13.70 -7.75
CA SER A 61 9.21 -13.01 -8.33
C SER A 61 8.75 -13.63 -9.66
N GLY A 62 7.44 -13.86 -9.81
CA GLY A 62 6.86 -14.57 -10.94
C GLY A 62 7.26 -16.06 -11.05
N GLY A 63 7.95 -16.63 -10.06
CA GLY A 63 8.42 -18.01 -10.09
C GLY A 63 9.56 -18.27 -11.09
N HIS A 64 10.22 -17.23 -11.58
CA HIS A 64 11.27 -17.32 -12.61
C HIS A 64 12.66 -17.69 -12.09
N GLY A 65 12.78 -18.02 -10.81
CA GLY A 65 14.04 -18.33 -10.14
C GLY A 65 14.46 -17.25 -9.14
N LEU A 66 15.38 -17.62 -8.25
CA LEU A 66 15.87 -16.75 -7.18
C LEU A 66 16.81 -15.67 -7.75
N ARG A 67 16.50 -14.40 -7.46
CA ARG A 67 17.33 -13.24 -7.85
C ARG A 67 18.64 -13.19 -7.07
N ASP A 68 18.56 -13.41 -5.76
CA ASP A 68 19.67 -13.54 -4.83
C ASP A 68 19.66 -14.95 -4.20
N GLY A 69 20.81 -15.43 -3.71
CA GLY A 69 20.83 -16.65 -2.90
C GLY A 69 19.95 -16.53 -1.65
N TYR A 70 19.24 -17.59 -1.25
CA TYR A 70 18.20 -17.55 -0.20
C TYR A 70 18.63 -16.81 1.07
N LEU A 71 19.77 -17.17 1.67
CA LEU A 71 20.25 -16.54 2.90
C LEU A 71 20.77 -15.12 2.65
N TRP A 72 21.43 -14.91 1.51
CA TRP A 72 21.97 -13.61 1.16
C TRP A 72 20.88 -12.58 0.96
N PHE A 73 19.75 -12.96 0.35
CA PHE A 73 18.57 -12.11 0.24
C PHE A 73 18.16 -11.53 1.61
N TYR A 74 18.05 -12.38 2.62
CA TYR A 74 17.66 -11.94 3.96
C TYR A 74 18.74 -11.14 4.68
N ILE A 75 20.03 -11.51 4.53
CA ILE A 75 21.14 -10.75 5.11
C ILE A 75 21.24 -9.35 4.48
N LYS A 76 21.08 -9.25 3.16
CA LYS A 76 21.12 -7.98 2.42
C LYS A 76 19.97 -7.05 2.80
N ASN A 77 18.76 -7.59 3.00
CA ASN A 77 17.56 -6.78 3.25
C ASN A 77 17.32 -6.48 4.74
N ILE A 78 17.65 -7.40 5.66
CA ILE A 78 17.44 -7.21 7.10
C ILE A 78 18.73 -6.81 7.81
N GLY A 79 19.88 -7.31 7.35
CA GLY A 79 21.19 -7.00 7.92
C GLY A 79 21.57 -7.86 9.12
N LEU A 80 22.35 -7.26 10.01
CA LEU A 80 22.85 -7.90 11.24
C LEU A 80 21.78 -8.55 12.14
N PRO A 81 20.54 -8.01 12.28
CA PRO A 81 19.50 -8.67 13.06
C PRO A 81 19.22 -10.10 12.57
N PHE A 82 19.25 -10.34 11.26
CA PHE A 82 19.02 -11.67 10.71
C PHE A 82 20.20 -12.62 10.99
N VAL A 83 21.43 -12.12 10.93
CA VAL A 83 22.62 -12.91 11.33
C VAL A 83 22.52 -13.32 12.81
N LEU A 84 22.14 -12.39 13.68
CA LEU A 84 21.91 -12.69 15.10
C LEU A 84 20.76 -13.67 15.31
N LEU A 85 19.69 -13.58 14.51
CA LEU A 85 18.58 -14.54 14.55
C LEU A 85 19.05 -15.96 14.20
N LEU A 86 19.90 -16.13 13.18
CA LEU A 86 20.47 -17.43 12.83
C LEU A 86 21.30 -18.01 13.98
N LEU A 87 22.10 -17.18 14.66
CA LEU A 87 22.90 -17.61 15.82
C LEU A 87 22.02 -17.94 17.04
N LEU A 88 20.98 -17.12 17.27
CA LEU A 88 19.99 -17.29 18.32
C LEU A 88 19.24 -18.63 18.20
N MET A 89 19.07 -19.18 16.99
CA MET A 89 18.43 -20.49 16.79
C MET A 89 19.16 -21.63 17.51
N PHE A 90 20.47 -21.48 17.79
CA PHE A 90 21.26 -22.48 18.52
C PHE A 90 21.16 -22.32 20.05
N GLU A 91 20.51 -21.27 20.54
CA GLU A 91 20.33 -21.03 21.97
C GLU A 91 19.21 -21.94 22.55
N LYS A 92 19.41 -22.43 23.77
CA LYS A 92 18.44 -23.30 24.47
C LYS A 92 17.43 -22.55 25.35
N ASN A 93 17.40 -21.22 25.28
CA ASN A 93 16.50 -20.39 26.08
C ASN A 93 15.02 -20.70 25.77
N ALA A 94 14.27 -21.13 26.79
CA ALA A 94 12.89 -21.57 26.62
C ALA A 94 11.93 -20.41 26.27
N LYS A 95 12.22 -19.19 26.74
CA LYS A 95 11.44 -17.99 26.40
C LYS A 95 11.61 -17.65 24.93
N HIS A 96 12.86 -17.58 24.45
CA HIS A 96 13.16 -17.30 23.05
C HIS A 96 12.51 -18.34 22.14
N ARG A 97 12.68 -19.63 22.43
CA ARG A 97 12.05 -20.72 21.64
C ARG A 97 10.54 -20.62 21.57
N ARG A 98 9.87 -20.20 22.66
CA ARG A 98 8.42 -19.98 22.64
C ARG A 98 8.04 -18.83 21.71
N ILE A 99 8.70 -17.68 21.81
CA ILE A 99 8.40 -16.52 20.93
C ILE A 99 8.65 -16.90 19.46
N LEU A 100 9.84 -17.46 19.17
CA LEU A 100 10.26 -17.85 17.84
C LEU A 100 9.34 -18.92 17.23
N SER A 101 8.80 -19.85 18.03
CA SER A 101 7.86 -20.86 17.50
C SER A 101 6.61 -20.24 16.86
N GLY A 102 6.07 -19.15 17.42
CA GLY A 102 4.96 -18.42 16.81
C GLY A 102 5.41 -17.57 15.62
N ALA A 103 6.55 -16.89 15.76
CA ALA A 103 7.10 -16.03 14.71
C ALA A 103 7.41 -16.84 13.43
N PHE A 104 8.04 -18.00 13.54
CA PHE A 104 8.45 -18.80 12.38
C PHE A 104 7.28 -19.44 11.63
N VAL A 105 6.11 -19.64 12.25
CA VAL A 105 4.91 -20.03 11.49
C VAL A 105 4.46 -18.90 10.57
N ILE A 106 4.53 -17.64 11.02
CA ILE A 106 4.25 -16.49 10.15
C ILE A 106 5.27 -16.45 9.00
N PHE A 107 6.55 -16.61 9.32
CA PHE A 107 7.63 -16.61 8.32
C PHE A 107 7.45 -17.69 7.26
N VAL A 108 7.21 -18.94 7.68
CA VAL A 108 7.01 -20.07 6.75
C VAL A 108 5.80 -19.85 5.85
N VAL A 109 4.70 -19.33 6.40
CA VAL A 109 3.52 -19.02 5.60
C VAL A 109 3.81 -17.89 4.59
N ALA A 110 4.48 -16.82 5.03
CA ALA A 110 4.86 -15.70 4.17
C ALA A 110 5.89 -16.09 3.09
N GLU A 111 6.70 -17.11 3.36
CA GLU A 111 7.69 -17.66 2.43
C GLU A 111 7.11 -18.55 1.34
N LEU A 112 5.93 -19.13 1.57
CA LEU A 112 5.35 -20.15 0.69
C LEU A 112 4.06 -19.71 0.01
N ILE A 113 3.30 -18.81 0.62
CA ILE A 113 1.96 -18.42 0.17
C ILE A 113 1.91 -16.92 0.02
N LEU A 114 1.56 -16.44 -1.18
CA LEU A 114 1.21 -15.05 -1.45
C LEU A 114 -0.29 -14.85 -1.19
N PHE A 115 -0.63 -13.75 -0.53
CA PHE A 115 -2.01 -13.41 -0.14
C PHE A 115 -2.64 -12.27 -0.94
N GLN A 116 -1.86 -11.60 -1.79
CA GLN A 116 -2.31 -10.48 -2.62
C GLN A 116 -1.71 -10.62 -4.04
N PRO A 117 -2.36 -10.03 -5.07
CA PRO A 117 -1.83 -10.08 -6.43
C PRO A 117 -0.42 -9.47 -6.55
N ASN A 118 -0.17 -8.38 -5.81
CA ASN A 118 1.15 -7.81 -5.65
C ASN A 118 1.96 -8.63 -4.64
N GLU A 119 3.00 -9.30 -5.14
CA GLU A 119 3.87 -10.18 -4.34
C GLU A 119 4.49 -9.44 -3.17
N TYR A 120 4.82 -8.16 -3.33
CA TYR A 120 5.50 -7.36 -2.32
C TYR A 120 4.70 -7.21 -1.02
N ASP A 121 3.37 -7.32 -1.08
CA ASP A 121 2.48 -7.13 0.06
C ASP A 121 2.62 -8.17 1.17
N ASN A 122 3.26 -9.32 0.89
CA ASN A 122 3.64 -10.28 1.94
C ASN A 122 4.61 -9.67 2.96
N ASN A 123 5.26 -8.54 2.66
CA ASN A 123 6.04 -7.77 3.64
C ASN A 123 5.24 -7.45 4.92
N LYS A 124 3.91 -7.29 4.85
CA LYS A 124 3.03 -7.06 6.00
C LYS A 124 3.14 -8.18 7.03
N LEU A 125 3.23 -9.43 6.59
CA LEU A 125 3.44 -10.58 7.47
C LEU A 125 4.87 -10.62 8.01
N LEU A 126 5.85 -10.31 7.15
CA LEU A 126 7.27 -10.28 7.52
C LEU A 126 7.57 -9.18 8.55
N TYR A 127 6.87 -8.05 8.53
CA TYR A 127 6.99 -7.02 9.57
C TYR A 127 6.53 -7.54 10.94
N VAL A 128 5.42 -8.29 10.99
CA VAL A 128 4.96 -8.91 12.25
C VAL A 128 5.92 -10.00 12.72
N TRP A 129 6.43 -10.82 11.82
CA TRP A 129 7.48 -11.80 12.13
C TRP A 129 8.73 -11.11 12.70
N TYR A 130 9.22 -10.07 12.04
CA TYR A 130 10.39 -9.31 12.46
C TYR A 130 10.17 -8.66 13.83
N ALA A 131 9.01 -8.06 14.07
CA ALA A 131 8.67 -7.46 15.36
C ALA A 131 8.73 -8.49 16.52
N LEU A 132 8.24 -9.72 16.30
CA LEU A 132 8.34 -10.80 17.27
C LEU A 132 9.79 -11.27 17.47
N CYS A 133 10.58 -11.32 16.40
CA CYS A 133 11.99 -11.72 16.46
C CYS A 133 12.90 -10.65 17.07
N ALA A 134 12.54 -9.37 16.98
CA ALA A 134 13.35 -8.26 17.48
C ALA A 134 13.64 -8.38 18.99
N VAL A 135 12.67 -8.83 19.78
CA VAL A 135 12.83 -9.00 21.24
C VAL A 135 13.92 -10.02 21.58
N PRO A 136 13.86 -11.30 21.15
CA PRO A 136 14.91 -12.25 21.46
C PRO A 136 16.23 -11.93 20.76
N ILE A 137 16.23 -11.29 19.58
CA ILE A 137 17.46 -10.79 18.92
C ILE A 137 18.16 -9.76 19.82
N ALA A 138 17.40 -8.80 20.37
CA ALA A 138 17.96 -7.78 21.27
C ALA A 138 18.50 -8.39 22.56
N GLU A 139 17.75 -9.28 23.21
CA GLU A 139 18.22 -9.99 24.41
C GLU A 139 19.49 -10.81 24.13
N TYR A 140 19.56 -11.45 22.96
CA TYR A 140 20.75 -12.18 22.53
C TYR A 140 21.94 -11.25 22.26
N ALA A 141 21.71 -10.09 21.64
CA ALA A 141 22.75 -9.09 21.41
C ALA A 141 23.34 -8.56 22.73
N PHE A 142 22.50 -8.27 23.73
CA PHE A 142 22.96 -7.87 25.06
C PHE A 142 23.70 -9.00 25.80
N MET A 143 23.26 -10.24 25.65
CA MET A 143 23.98 -11.39 26.19
C MET A 143 25.37 -11.54 25.56
N LEU A 144 25.51 -11.34 24.25
CA LEU A 144 26.82 -11.33 23.59
C LEU A 144 27.69 -10.17 24.07
N TRP A 145 27.10 -8.99 24.26
CA TRP A 145 27.78 -7.82 24.85
C TRP A 145 28.37 -8.12 26.23
N ASP A 146 27.61 -8.80 27.09
CA ASP A 146 28.08 -9.17 28.43
C ASP A 146 29.21 -10.20 28.38
N ARG A 147 29.18 -11.14 27.42
CA ARG A 147 30.27 -12.12 27.22
C ARG A 147 31.60 -11.47 26.79
N ILE A 148 31.55 -10.34 26.09
CA ILE A 148 32.76 -9.62 25.63
C ILE A 148 33.23 -8.54 26.62
N ARG A 149 32.73 -8.53 27.86
CA ARG A 149 33.07 -7.52 28.88
C ARG A 149 34.57 -7.38 29.18
N GLY A 150 35.36 -8.44 28.99
CA GLY A 150 36.82 -8.43 29.16
C GLY A 150 37.61 -7.83 27.99
N LEU A 151 36.97 -7.61 26.83
CA LEU A 151 37.64 -7.09 25.63
C LEU A 151 37.62 -5.57 25.64
N ARG A 152 38.81 -4.94 25.62
CA ARG A 152 38.95 -3.47 25.51
C ARG A 152 38.25 -2.91 24.26
N ALA A 153 38.28 -3.67 23.17
CA ALA A 153 37.65 -3.31 21.90
C ALA A 153 36.12 -3.34 21.91
N ARG A 154 35.45 -3.79 23.00
CA ARG A 154 33.99 -3.94 23.02
C ARG A 154 33.26 -2.66 22.66
N TYR A 155 33.72 -1.49 23.11
CA TYR A 155 33.06 -0.21 22.79
C TYR A 155 33.11 0.12 21.30
N VAL A 156 34.22 -0.21 20.62
CA VAL A 156 34.32 -0.07 19.16
C VAL A 156 33.32 -1.01 18.48
N VAL A 157 33.23 -2.26 18.93
CA VAL A 157 32.24 -3.23 18.43
C VAL A 157 30.81 -2.72 18.63
N ALA A 158 30.49 -2.12 19.78
CA ALA A 158 29.17 -1.53 20.02
C ALA A 158 28.87 -0.37 19.08
N VAL A 159 29.82 0.56 18.89
CA VAL A 159 29.64 1.70 17.97
C VAL A 159 29.40 1.20 16.55
N LEU A 160 30.22 0.25 16.06
CA LEU A 160 30.04 -0.34 14.73
C LEU A 160 28.69 -1.08 14.62
N THR A 161 28.30 -1.82 15.65
CA THR A 161 27.02 -2.53 15.70
C THR A 161 25.83 -1.57 15.65
N CYS A 162 25.87 -0.49 16.44
CA CYS A 162 24.87 0.57 16.39
C CYS A 162 24.82 1.23 15.00
N GLY A 163 25.98 1.46 14.37
CA GLY A 163 26.06 1.92 12.98
C GLY A 163 25.31 1.00 12.04
N VAL A 164 25.57 -0.31 12.09
CA VAL A 164 24.91 -1.29 11.21
C VAL A 164 23.40 -1.37 11.48
N PHE A 165 22.94 -1.27 12.73
CA PHE A 165 21.51 -1.33 13.04
C PHE A 165 20.73 -0.07 12.67
N PHE A 166 21.31 1.11 12.88
CA PHE A 166 20.53 2.35 12.87
C PHE A 166 20.88 3.31 11.74
N LEU A 167 22.03 3.17 11.07
CA LEU A 167 22.46 4.16 10.08
C LEU A 167 21.46 4.30 8.92
N SER A 168 21.04 3.19 8.31
CA SER A 168 20.10 3.23 7.18
C SER A 168 18.75 3.84 7.56
N GLY A 169 18.17 3.43 8.70
CA GLY A 169 16.91 4.00 9.21
C GLY A 169 17.03 5.48 9.56
N SER A 170 18.13 5.87 10.20
CA SER A 170 18.41 7.27 10.54
C SER A 170 18.60 8.14 9.29
N LEU A 171 19.29 7.65 8.27
CA LEU A 171 19.42 8.36 6.99
C LEU A 171 18.06 8.51 6.29
N SER A 172 17.20 7.50 6.37
CA SER A 172 15.84 7.57 5.82
C SER A 172 15.02 8.65 6.53
N ILE A 173 15.06 8.69 7.87
CA ILE A 173 14.35 9.73 8.65
C ILE A 173 14.96 11.11 8.37
N ALA A 174 16.29 11.24 8.35
CA ALA A 174 16.96 12.49 8.03
C ALA A 174 16.57 13.01 6.64
N ARG A 175 16.50 12.12 5.64
CA ARG A 175 15.97 12.46 4.31
C ARG A 175 14.57 13.03 4.41
N GLU A 176 13.66 12.38 5.14
CA GLU A 176 12.30 12.88 5.30
C GLU A 176 12.25 14.26 5.95
N THR A 177 13.11 14.55 6.92
CA THR A 177 13.13 15.87 7.58
C THR A 177 13.56 17.02 6.69
N VAL A 178 14.25 16.74 5.58
CA VAL A 178 14.70 17.76 4.61
C VAL A 178 13.96 17.68 3.27
N SER A 179 13.11 16.66 3.08
CA SER A 179 12.38 16.47 1.84
C SER A 179 11.14 17.34 1.82
N ASN A 180 11.00 18.14 0.76
CA ASN A 180 9.80 18.93 0.51
C ASN A 180 9.27 18.57 -0.88
N TYR A 181 8.17 17.82 -0.92
CA TYR A 181 7.48 17.44 -2.15
C TYR A 181 6.17 18.19 -2.21
N GLN A 182 5.96 18.94 -3.30
CA GLN A 182 4.68 19.59 -3.54
C GLN A 182 3.63 18.53 -3.89
N LEU A 183 2.61 18.40 -3.04
CA LEU A 183 1.47 17.52 -3.30
C LEU A 183 0.40 18.19 -4.17
N PHE A 184 0.13 19.47 -3.88
CA PHE A 184 -0.78 20.33 -4.64
C PHE A 184 -0.11 21.68 -4.89
N SER A 185 -0.16 22.13 -6.14
CA SER A 185 0.28 23.45 -6.57
C SER A 185 -0.69 24.55 -6.11
N PRO A 186 -0.27 25.83 -6.11
CA PRO A 186 -1.19 26.95 -5.90
C PRO A 186 -2.39 26.93 -6.86
N GLN A 187 -2.19 26.49 -8.11
CA GLN A 187 -3.21 26.36 -9.13
C GLN A 187 -4.19 25.23 -8.81
N ASP A 188 -3.71 24.08 -8.33
CA ASP A 188 -4.55 22.98 -7.82
C ASP A 188 -5.49 23.47 -6.70
N VAL A 189 -4.96 24.28 -5.80
CA VAL A 189 -5.74 24.88 -4.70
C VAL A 189 -6.74 25.90 -5.22
N ALA A 190 -6.39 26.68 -6.25
CA ALA A 190 -7.27 27.69 -6.84
C ALA A 190 -8.46 27.04 -7.57
N VAL A 191 -8.21 26.04 -8.42
CA VAL A 191 -9.28 25.30 -9.12
C VAL A 191 -10.16 24.55 -8.13
N ALA A 192 -9.61 23.98 -7.07
CA ALA A 192 -10.39 23.34 -6.01
C ALA A 192 -11.28 24.34 -5.25
N LYS A 193 -10.78 25.54 -4.95
CA LYS A 193 -11.60 26.60 -4.34
C LYS A 193 -12.74 27.02 -5.25
N PHE A 194 -12.46 27.19 -6.54
CA PHE A 194 -13.51 27.44 -7.53
C PHE A 194 -14.57 26.34 -7.51
N ALA A 195 -14.16 25.07 -7.63
CA ALA A 195 -15.08 23.94 -7.61
C ALA A 195 -15.93 23.93 -6.32
N ARG A 196 -15.31 24.14 -5.15
CA ARG A 196 -16.02 24.15 -3.87
C ARG A 196 -17.01 25.31 -3.73
N ASP A 197 -16.62 26.51 -4.15
CA ASP A 197 -17.37 27.75 -3.85
C ASP A 197 -18.36 28.14 -4.95
N LYS A 198 -18.18 27.64 -6.18
CA LYS A 198 -18.95 28.05 -7.36
C LYS A 198 -19.74 26.94 -8.04
N THR A 199 -19.63 25.69 -7.58
CA THR A 199 -20.42 24.57 -8.12
C THR A 199 -21.28 23.92 -7.03
N ALA A 200 -22.31 23.18 -7.42
CA ALA A 200 -23.19 22.51 -6.46
C ALA A 200 -22.46 21.34 -5.76
N PRO A 201 -22.79 21.02 -4.49
CA PRO A 201 -22.11 19.96 -3.75
C PRO A 201 -22.13 18.58 -4.41
N GLY A 202 -23.19 18.26 -5.15
CA GLY A 202 -23.37 16.98 -5.84
C GLY A 202 -22.81 16.94 -7.26
N SER A 203 -22.20 18.02 -7.75
CA SER A 203 -21.75 18.10 -9.13
C SER A 203 -20.64 17.09 -9.44
N THR A 204 -20.74 16.48 -10.61
CA THR A 204 -19.79 15.48 -11.12
C THR A 204 -18.87 16.11 -12.15
N PHE A 205 -17.57 15.95 -11.92
CA PHE A 205 -16.53 16.47 -12.78
C PHE A 205 -15.91 15.35 -13.60
N LEU A 206 -15.75 15.59 -14.90
CA LEU A 206 -14.90 14.80 -15.77
C LEU A 206 -13.47 15.31 -15.61
N THR A 207 -12.59 14.40 -15.20
CA THR A 207 -11.17 14.60 -14.97
C THR A 207 -10.43 13.33 -15.39
N TRP A 208 -9.11 13.38 -15.45
CA TRP A 208 -8.29 12.19 -15.45
C TRP A 208 -8.27 11.48 -14.07
N THR A 209 -7.68 10.29 -14.02
CA THR A 209 -7.75 9.35 -12.89
C THR A 209 -6.59 9.47 -11.91
N GLN A 210 -5.89 10.61 -11.85
CA GLN A 210 -4.78 10.82 -10.91
C GLN A 210 -5.25 10.75 -9.45
N HIS A 211 -4.37 10.25 -8.58
CA HIS A 211 -4.68 10.07 -7.15
C HIS A 211 -4.68 11.38 -6.35
N ASN A 212 -3.91 12.37 -6.80
CA ASN A 212 -3.84 13.74 -6.28
C ASN A 212 -4.74 14.69 -7.07
N ASN A 213 -5.96 14.25 -7.40
CA ASN A 213 -6.93 15.08 -8.12
C ASN A 213 -7.48 16.19 -7.21
N PRO A 214 -7.28 17.50 -7.53
CA PRO A 214 -7.70 18.59 -6.66
C PRO A 214 -9.21 18.69 -6.46
N ILE A 215 -10.00 18.28 -7.46
CA ILE A 215 -11.46 18.36 -7.42
C ILE A 215 -12.04 17.40 -6.37
N SER A 216 -11.57 16.15 -6.34
CA SER A 216 -12.01 15.19 -5.34
C SER A 216 -11.30 15.39 -3.99
N ALA A 217 -9.98 15.60 -4.00
CA ALA A 217 -9.18 15.62 -2.77
C ALA A 217 -9.31 16.91 -1.95
N LEU A 218 -9.46 18.08 -2.60
CA LEU A 218 -9.51 19.38 -1.92
C LEU A 218 -10.91 20.01 -1.94
N ALA A 219 -11.67 19.86 -3.03
CA ALA A 219 -13.01 20.44 -3.14
C ALA A 219 -14.13 19.51 -2.65
N GLY A 220 -13.87 18.21 -2.53
CA GLY A 220 -14.86 17.20 -2.12
C GLY A 220 -15.99 17.03 -3.12
N ARG A 221 -15.71 17.19 -4.43
CA ARG A 221 -16.68 17.00 -5.52
C ARG A 221 -16.58 15.60 -6.11
N ASN A 222 -17.67 15.14 -6.70
CA ASN A 222 -17.70 13.85 -7.38
C ASN A 222 -16.84 13.93 -8.64
N ILE A 223 -16.10 12.85 -8.92
CA ILE A 223 -15.37 12.65 -10.17
C ILE A 223 -15.84 11.36 -10.83
N VAL A 224 -15.81 11.31 -12.17
CA VAL A 224 -16.26 10.13 -12.93
C VAL A 224 -15.50 8.86 -12.54
N CYS A 225 -14.17 8.97 -12.41
CA CYS A 225 -13.33 7.82 -12.06
C CYS A 225 -12.14 8.25 -11.20
N GLY A 226 -11.97 7.57 -10.07
CA GLY A 226 -10.79 7.70 -9.23
C GLY A 226 -9.60 6.88 -9.74
N PRO A 227 -8.44 6.94 -9.05
CA PRO A 227 -7.24 6.20 -9.45
C PRO A 227 -7.43 4.68 -9.38
N PRO A 228 -6.96 3.94 -10.40
CA PRO A 228 -7.10 2.48 -10.42
C PRO A 228 -6.21 1.78 -9.40
N LEU A 229 -5.17 2.45 -8.91
CA LEU A 229 -4.14 1.91 -8.01
C LEU A 229 -4.68 1.20 -6.76
N TRP A 230 -5.84 1.62 -6.25
CA TRP A 230 -6.48 1.00 -5.09
C TRP A 230 -7.73 0.22 -5.49
N LEU A 231 -8.63 0.85 -6.25
CA LEU A 231 -9.93 0.28 -6.63
C LEU A 231 -9.81 -1.04 -7.41
N TYR A 232 -8.79 -1.16 -8.26
CA TYR A 232 -8.51 -2.41 -9.00
C TYR A 232 -8.32 -3.60 -8.06
N TYR A 233 -7.51 -3.45 -7.00
CA TYR A 233 -7.27 -4.51 -6.02
C TYR A 233 -8.47 -4.80 -5.12
N HIS A 234 -9.55 -4.00 -5.21
CA HIS A 234 -10.83 -4.26 -4.53
C HIS A 234 -11.91 -4.80 -5.49
N GLY A 235 -11.54 -5.19 -6.71
CA GLY A 235 -12.42 -5.88 -7.65
C GLY A 235 -13.23 -4.95 -8.55
N PHE A 236 -12.88 -3.66 -8.65
CA PHE A 236 -13.50 -2.74 -9.60
C PHE A 236 -12.74 -2.76 -10.94
N ASP A 237 -13.46 -3.04 -12.03
CA ASP A 237 -12.95 -2.84 -13.39
C ASP A 237 -13.21 -1.39 -13.82
N LEU A 238 -12.12 -0.63 -13.97
CA LEU A 238 -12.17 0.78 -14.36
C LEU A 238 -11.78 1.01 -15.83
N THR A 239 -11.54 -0.07 -16.58
CA THR A 239 -11.06 -0.01 -17.96
C THR A 239 -12.01 0.77 -18.86
N GLN A 240 -13.31 0.54 -18.73
CA GLN A 240 -14.32 1.23 -19.53
C GLN A 240 -14.35 2.73 -19.22
N TYR A 241 -14.29 3.11 -17.94
CA TYR A 241 -14.26 4.51 -17.53
C TYR A 241 -13.04 5.23 -18.13
N GLU A 242 -11.86 4.63 -18.05
CA GLU A 242 -10.63 5.22 -18.62
C GLU A 242 -10.71 5.36 -20.14
N GLN A 243 -11.28 4.37 -20.84
CA GLN A 243 -11.47 4.41 -22.28
C GLN A 243 -12.45 5.51 -22.69
N ASP A 244 -13.58 5.64 -22.00
CA ASP A 244 -14.60 6.64 -22.29
C ASP A 244 -14.09 8.06 -22.00
N ILE A 245 -13.42 8.26 -20.86
CA ILE A 245 -12.76 9.52 -20.52
C ILE A 245 -11.79 9.90 -21.65
N ARG A 246 -10.90 8.97 -22.02
CA ARG A 246 -9.90 9.21 -23.08
C ARG A 246 -10.56 9.54 -24.43
N ALA A 247 -11.56 8.77 -24.84
CA ALA A 247 -12.28 8.99 -26.08
C ALA A 247 -12.95 10.37 -26.11
N PHE A 248 -13.58 10.78 -25.00
CA PHE A 248 -14.18 12.10 -24.88
C PHE A 248 -13.15 13.23 -25.02
N TYR A 249 -12.03 13.19 -24.29
CA TYR A 249 -11.05 14.27 -24.38
C TYR A 249 -10.41 14.35 -25.78
N GLN A 250 -10.19 13.23 -26.46
CA GLN A 250 -9.57 13.19 -27.79
C GLN A 250 -10.51 13.61 -28.93
N ASP A 251 -11.80 13.32 -28.82
CA ASP A 251 -12.84 13.77 -29.76
C ASP A 251 -14.15 14.07 -29.00
N PRO A 252 -14.27 15.28 -28.42
CA PRO A 252 -15.45 15.68 -27.67
C PRO A 252 -16.72 15.73 -28.52
N ALA A 253 -16.59 15.89 -29.84
CA ALA A 253 -17.72 15.98 -30.75
C ALA A 253 -18.36 14.61 -31.01
N ALA A 254 -17.54 13.57 -31.21
CA ALA A 254 -18.01 12.20 -31.46
C ALA A 254 -18.42 11.45 -30.18
N ASN A 255 -17.98 11.91 -29.00
CA ASN A 255 -18.11 11.15 -27.75
C ASN A 255 -18.98 11.85 -26.68
N LYS A 256 -19.89 12.74 -27.08
CA LYS A 256 -20.75 13.50 -26.15
C LYS A 256 -21.58 12.61 -25.21
N GLN A 257 -21.92 11.39 -25.63
CA GLN A 257 -22.66 10.41 -24.82
C GLN A 257 -21.99 10.09 -23.49
N VAL A 258 -20.66 10.25 -23.38
CA VAL A 258 -19.89 10.04 -22.15
C VAL A 258 -20.37 10.99 -21.05
N LEU A 259 -20.67 12.24 -21.39
CA LEU A 259 -21.15 13.23 -20.43
C LEU A 259 -22.51 12.84 -19.84
N ASP A 260 -23.41 12.32 -20.68
CA ASP A 260 -24.73 11.90 -20.25
C ASP A 260 -24.69 10.62 -19.41
N ALA A 261 -23.89 9.64 -19.85
CA ALA A 261 -23.73 8.34 -19.20
C ALA A 261 -23.22 8.47 -17.76
N TYR A 262 -22.28 9.39 -17.53
CA TYR A 262 -21.68 9.63 -16.22
C TYR A 262 -22.24 10.85 -15.48
N GLN A 263 -23.30 11.48 -16.02
CA GLN A 263 -23.95 12.65 -15.43
C GLN A 263 -22.95 13.79 -15.11
N VAL A 264 -22.09 14.09 -16.08
CA VAL A 264 -21.04 15.11 -15.95
C VAL A 264 -21.64 16.51 -16.02
N ASP A 265 -21.34 17.33 -15.03
CA ASP A 265 -21.72 18.75 -14.97
C ASP A 265 -20.58 19.68 -15.43
N TYR A 266 -19.34 19.26 -15.21
CA TYR A 266 -18.14 20.06 -15.51
C TYR A 266 -17.03 19.20 -16.12
N ILE A 267 -16.29 19.77 -17.05
CA ILE A 267 -15.10 19.15 -17.65
C ILE A 267 -13.88 19.95 -17.20
N VAL A 268 -12.87 19.28 -16.67
CA VAL A 268 -11.61 19.93 -16.27
C VAL A 268 -10.53 19.57 -17.26
N VAL A 269 -9.74 20.55 -17.69
CA VAL A 269 -8.46 20.31 -18.34
C VAL A 269 -7.38 20.92 -17.48
N GLY A 270 -6.51 20.07 -16.93
CA GLY A 270 -5.28 20.47 -16.26
C GLY A 270 -4.05 19.79 -16.85
N SER A 271 -2.94 19.89 -16.14
CA SER A 271 -1.65 19.30 -16.53
C SER A 271 -1.72 17.78 -16.77
N TYR A 272 -2.54 17.07 -16.01
CA TYR A 272 -2.75 15.63 -16.17
C TYR A 272 -3.51 15.29 -17.45
N GLU A 273 -4.62 15.96 -17.71
CA GLU A 273 -5.41 15.74 -18.93
C GLU A 273 -4.56 16.06 -20.17
N LEU A 274 -3.81 17.16 -20.15
CA LEU A 274 -2.88 17.52 -21.22
C LEU A 274 -1.80 16.46 -21.45
N SER A 275 -1.19 15.95 -20.39
CA SER A 275 -0.07 15.00 -20.48
C SER A 275 -0.52 13.58 -20.90
N TYR A 276 -1.68 13.13 -20.42
CA TYR A 276 -2.10 11.74 -20.57
C TYR A 276 -3.17 11.51 -21.64
N LEU A 277 -3.94 12.54 -22.01
CA LEU A 277 -5.09 12.38 -22.91
C LEU A 277 -4.93 13.08 -24.26
N GLN A 278 -4.11 14.14 -24.32
CA GLN A 278 -3.99 15.01 -25.50
C GLN A 278 -5.37 15.55 -25.93
N PRO A 279 -6.02 16.36 -25.08
CA PRO A 279 -7.38 16.79 -25.33
C PRO A 279 -7.48 17.70 -26.56
N ASP A 280 -8.56 17.58 -27.34
CA ASP A 280 -8.89 18.54 -28.39
C ASP A 280 -9.46 19.82 -27.76
N MET A 281 -8.54 20.70 -27.37
CA MET A 281 -8.88 21.98 -26.73
C MET A 281 -9.78 22.84 -27.61
N ARG A 282 -9.58 22.84 -28.93
CA ARG A 282 -10.37 23.65 -29.83
C ARG A 282 -11.82 23.20 -29.82
N ALA A 283 -12.06 21.90 -29.94
CA ALA A 283 -13.41 21.34 -29.85
C ALA A 283 -14.07 21.64 -28.49
N LEU A 284 -13.31 21.65 -27.40
CA LEU A 284 -13.83 22.00 -26.06
C LEU A 284 -14.23 23.47 -25.97
N TYR A 285 -13.35 24.41 -26.38
CA TYR A 285 -13.66 25.85 -26.38
C TYR A 285 -14.81 26.21 -27.33
N ASP A 286 -14.93 25.53 -28.46
CA ASP A 286 -16.01 25.78 -29.44
C ASP A 286 -17.38 25.26 -28.94
N ALA A 287 -17.39 24.23 -28.09
CA ALA A 287 -18.62 23.51 -27.71
C ALA A 287 -19.12 23.80 -26.28
N TYR A 288 -18.26 24.19 -25.34
CA TYR A 288 -18.61 24.31 -23.92
C TYR A 288 -18.22 25.68 -23.34
N GLU A 289 -19.00 26.15 -22.36
CA GLU A 289 -18.75 27.44 -21.69
C GLU A 289 -17.60 27.32 -20.70
N VAL A 290 -16.57 28.17 -20.84
CA VAL A 290 -15.51 28.30 -19.84
C VAL A 290 -16.03 29.02 -18.61
N VAL A 291 -16.05 28.35 -17.46
CA VAL A 291 -16.51 28.90 -16.18
C VAL A 291 -15.38 29.19 -15.19
N TYR A 292 -14.20 28.64 -15.45
CA TYR A 292 -12.96 28.96 -14.75
C TYR A 292 -11.79 28.76 -15.68
N GLU A 293 -10.85 29.68 -15.62
CA GLU A 293 -9.55 29.57 -16.26
C GLU A 293 -8.58 30.35 -15.37
N ASP A 294 -7.46 29.73 -14.99
CA ASP A 294 -6.46 30.44 -14.20
C ASP A 294 -5.56 31.31 -15.09
N ASP A 295 -4.92 32.31 -14.49
CA ASP A 295 -4.06 33.26 -15.21
C ASP A 295 -2.84 32.59 -15.88
N SER A 296 -2.48 31.38 -15.45
CA SER A 296 -1.36 30.60 -16.00
C SER A 296 -1.81 29.65 -17.13
N HIS A 297 -3.13 29.55 -17.38
CA HIS A 297 -3.77 28.54 -18.22
C HIS A 297 -3.40 27.10 -17.85
N ASP A 298 -3.06 26.86 -16.57
CA ASP A 298 -2.74 25.52 -16.04
C ASP A 298 -4.01 24.70 -15.83
N TYR A 299 -5.13 25.37 -15.54
CA TYR A 299 -6.46 24.78 -15.43
C TYR A 299 -7.51 25.57 -16.21
N VAL A 300 -8.34 24.83 -16.94
CA VAL A 300 -9.58 25.31 -17.56
C VAL A 300 -10.72 24.40 -17.12
N VAL A 301 -11.83 24.98 -16.67
CA VAL A 301 -13.05 24.25 -16.34
C VAL A 301 -14.17 24.72 -17.25
N PHE A 302 -14.77 23.77 -17.94
CA PHE A 302 -15.92 23.98 -18.80
C PHE A 302 -17.19 23.50 -18.11
N ARG A 303 -18.29 24.22 -18.30
CA ARG A 303 -19.63 23.78 -17.88
C ARG A 303 -20.27 22.97 -19.00
N VAL A 304 -20.81 21.82 -18.64
CA VAL A 304 -21.68 21.04 -19.51
C VAL A 304 -23.08 21.68 -19.44
N PRO A 305 -23.69 22.05 -20.58
CA PRO A 305 -25.03 22.62 -20.58
C PRO A 305 -26.02 21.70 -19.87
N ASP A 306 -26.89 22.28 -19.03
CA ASP A 306 -27.91 21.52 -18.32
C ASP A 306 -28.68 20.64 -19.32
N LYS A 307 -28.87 19.36 -18.98
CA LYS A 307 -29.76 18.47 -19.74
C LYS A 307 -31.09 19.21 -19.88
N ALA A 308 -31.50 19.52 -21.11
CA ALA A 308 -32.88 19.90 -21.36
C ALA A 308 -33.74 18.88 -20.60
N ALA A 309 -34.55 19.35 -19.65
CA ALA A 309 -35.42 18.50 -18.87
C ALA A 309 -36.29 17.70 -19.85
N GLY A 310 -35.85 16.48 -20.17
CA GLY A 310 -36.60 15.55 -20.98
C GLY A 310 -37.88 15.29 -20.23
N GLY A 311 -38.98 15.75 -20.80
CA GLY A 311 -40.30 15.71 -20.20
C GLY A 311 -40.61 14.35 -19.60
N ALA A 312 -41.20 14.40 -18.42
CA ALA A 312 -42.00 13.30 -17.87
C ALA A 312 -43.07 12.84 -18.88
#